data_AF-A0A9Q9BDF5-F1
#
_entry.id   AF-A0A9Q9BDF5-F1
#
_cell.length_a   1.000
_cell.length_b   1.000
_cell.length_c   1.000
_cell.angle_alpha   90.00
_cell.angle_beta   90.00
_cell.angle_gamma   90.00
#
_symmetry.space_group_name_H-M   'P 1'
#
loop_
_entity.id
_entity.type
_entity.pdbx_description
1 polymer ?
#
loop_
_entity_poly.entity_id
_entity_poly.type
_entity_poly.pdbx_seq_one_letter_code
_entity_poly.pdbx_strand_id
1 'polypeptide(L)'
;MKSIYSNPEKAVMEALDSAVLVADFLPSPAELIKKTTKEKITISIDSDCISFFKAEAKKNNTKYQTMMNEVLSQYAKHYAVN
;
A
#
# COMPACT_ATOMS: atom_id res chain seq x y z
N MET A 1 -19.37 -19.62 3.25
CA MET A 1 -19.51 -20.86 4.04
C MET A 1 -18.57 -20.71 5.22
N LYS A 2 -19.06 -20.42 6.44
CA LYS A 2 -18.19 -20.39 7.64
C LYS A 2 -17.80 -21.85 7.91
N SER A 3 -16.53 -22.19 7.72
CA SER A 3 -16.01 -23.44 8.26
C SER A 3 -16.06 -23.31 9.79
N ILE A 4 -17.07 -23.91 10.41
CA ILE A 4 -17.13 -23.98 11.86
C ILE A 4 -16.01 -24.93 12.25
N TYR A 5 -14.93 -24.40 12.83
CA TYR A 5 -13.81 -25.18 13.32
C TYR A 5 -14.29 -25.92 14.57
N SER A 6 -14.88 -27.09 14.36
CA SER A 6 -15.74 -27.72 15.36
C SER A 6 -14.98 -28.58 16.38
N ASN A 7 -13.68 -28.80 16.21
CA ASN A 7 -12.88 -29.60 17.13
C ASN A 7 -11.40 -29.14 17.18
N PRO A 8 -11.10 -28.00 17.84
CA PRO A 8 -9.73 -27.56 18.06
C PRO A 8 -8.98 -28.48 19.02
N GLU A 9 -7.69 -28.71 18.75
CA GLU A 9 -6.79 -29.34 19.71
C GLU A 9 -6.68 -28.50 20.99
N LYS A 10 -6.39 -29.14 22.13
CA LYS A 10 -6.34 -28.47 23.44
C LYS A 10 -5.41 -27.25 23.48
N ALA A 11 -4.27 -27.32 22.80
CA ALA A 11 -3.32 -26.21 22.69
C ALA A 11 -3.90 -24.98 21.97
N VAL A 12 -4.79 -25.18 21.00
CA VAL A 12 -5.45 -24.09 20.26
C VAL A 12 -6.48 -23.39 21.16
N MET A 13 -7.18 -24.13 22.03
CA MET A 13 -8.11 -23.54 23.00
C MET A 13 -7.38 -22.70 24.05
N GLU A 14 -6.28 -23.20 24.61
CA GLU A 14 -5.45 -22.46 25.58
C GLU A 14 -4.85 -21.17 24.95
N ALA A 15 -4.52 -21.21 23.66
CA ALA A 15 -4.07 -20.02 22.92
C ALA A 15 -5.21 -19.00 22.67
N LEU A 16 -6.45 -19.44 22.55
CA LEU A 16 -7.60 -18.54 22.38
C LEU A 16 -7.99 -17.83 23.69
N ASP A 17 -7.82 -18.49 24.84
CA ASP A 17 -8.07 -17.88 26.15
C ASP A 17 -7.13 -16.69 26.45
N SER A 18 -5.95 -16.68 25.83
CA SER A 18 -4.98 -15.58 25.93
C SER A 18 -5.05 -14.60 24.75
N ALA A 19 -5.95 -14.81 23.79
CA ALA A 19 -6.06 -13.97 22.61
C ALA A 19 -6.82 -12.68 22.88
N VAL A 20 -6.39 -11.60 22.22
CA VAL A 20 -7.07 -10.30 22.25
C VAL A 20 -8.16 -10.27 21.18
N LEU A 21 -9.39 -9.96 21.56
CA LEU A 21 -10.51 -9.85 20.64
C LEU A 21 -10.37 -8.56 19.81
N VAL A 22 -10.19 -8.71 18.50
CA VAL A 22 -10.08 -7.61 17.54
C VAL A 22 -11.28 -7.69 16.58
N ALA A 23 -11.91 -6.54 16.29
CA ALA A 23 -12.96 -6.48 15.27
C ALA A 23 -12.41 -6.89 13.90
N ASP A 24 -13.22 -7.53 13.06
CA ASP A 24 -12.81 -7.85 11.69
C ASP A 24 -12.64 -6.54 10.89
N PHE A 25 -11.40 -6.05 10.84
CA PHE A 25 -11.01 -4.80 10.20
C PHE A 25 -10.47 -5.01 8.79
N LEU A 26 -10.49 -6.25 8.30
CA LEU A 26 -9.98 -6.54 6.98
C LEU A 26 -10.97 -6.02 5.93
N PRO A 27 -10.54 -5.08 5.07
CA PRO A 27 -11.39 -4.60 3.99
C PRO A 27 -11.67 -5.76 3.03
N SER A 28 -12.84 -5.74 2.41
CA SER A 28 -13.22 -6.78 1.45
C SER A 28 -12.20 -6.86 0.31
N PRO A 29 -12.09 -8.01 -0.40
CA PRO A 29 -11.17 -8.15 -1.53
C PRO A 29 -11.32 -7.07 -2.60
N ALA A 30 -12.50 -6.48 -2.76
CA ALA A 30 -12.75 -5.37 -3.67
C ALA A 30 -12.16 -4.04 -3.17
N GLU A 31 -12.19 -3.79 -1.87
CA GLU A 31 -11.66 -2.58 -1.21
C GLU A 31 -10.14 -2.63 -1.04
N LEU A 32 -9.56 -3.85 -0.98
CA LEU A 32 -8.11 -4.06 -1.07
C LEU A 32 -7.52 -3.54 -2.38
N ILE A 33 -8.33 -3.46 -3.45
CA ILE A 33 -7.90 -2.98 -4.77
C ILE A 33 -8.15 -1.47 -4.84
N LYS A 34 -7.52 -0.69 -3.95
CA LYS A 34 -7.59 0.78 -3.99
C LYS A 34 -6.87 1.29 -5.24
N LYS A 35 -7.58 1.36 -6.37
CA LYS A 35 -7.07 1.91 -7.63
C LYS A 35 -6.98 3.42 -7.47
N THR A 36 -5.75 3.91 -7.31
CA THR A 36 -5.50 5.36 -7.38
C THR A 36 -5.71 5.81 -8.82
N THR A 37 -6.70 6.69 -9.05
CA THR A 37 -6.93 7.32 -10.33
C THR A 37 -5.73 8.22 -10.66
N LYS A 38 -5.15 8.04 -11.86
CA LYS A 38 -4.04 8.86 -12.33
C LYS A 38 -4.55 9.80 -13.40
N GLU A 39 -4.36 11.10 -13.20
CA GLU A 39 -4.61 12.11 -14.22
C GLU A 39 -3.35 12.34 -15.05
N LYS A 40 -3.49 12.46 -16.37
CA LYS A 40 -2.37 12.74 -17.27
C LYS A 40 -2.25 14.24 -17.46
N ILE A 41 -1.10 14.79 -17.08
CA ILE A 41 -0.76 16.19 -17.29
C ILE A 41 0.54 16.31 -18.07
N THR A 42 0.74 17.45 -18.74
CA THR A 42 2.01 17.82 -19.36
C THR A 42 2.70 18.85 -18.47
N ILE A 43 3.93 18.56 -18.06
CA ILE A 43 4.77 19.41 -17.21
C ILE A 43 6.21 19.37 -17.72
N SER A 44 6.90 20.51 -17.65
CA SER A 44 8.36 20.59 -17.91
C SER A 44 9.12 20.40 -16.60
N ILE A 45 10.15 19.55 -16.61
CA ILE A 45 10.96 19.20 -15.44
C ILE A 45 12.43 19.24 -15.84
N ASP A 46 13.30 19.67 -14.92
CA ASP A 46 14.73 19.74 -15.14
C ASP A 46 15.33 18.40 -15.58
N SER A 47 16.26 18.45 -16.54
CA SER A 47 16.89 17.26 -17.12
C SER A 47 17.66 16.43 -16.10
N ASP A 48 18.23 17.09 -15.10
CA ASP A 48 19.02 16.43 -14.05
C ASP A 48 18.11 15.61 -13.13
N CYS A 49 16.94 16.17 -12.80
CA CYS A 49 15.91 15.49 -12.02
C CYS A 49 15.42 14.22 -12.75
N ILE A 50 15.12 14.32 -14.05
CA ILE A 50 14.74 13.17 -14.87
C ILE A 50 15.85 12.11 -14.93
N SER A 51 17.11 12.54 -15.05
CA SER A 51 18.26 11.64 -15.12
C SER A 51 18.44 10.86 -13.82
N PHE A 52 18.27 11.52 -12.67
CA PHE A 52 18.27 10.89 -11.35
C PHE A 52 17.21 9.79 -11.24
N PHE A 53 15.94 10.09 -11.55
CA PHE A 53 14.86 9.11 -11.44
C PHE A 53 15.01 7.94 -12.42
N LYS A 54 15.58 8.16 -13.62
CA LYS A 54 15.88 7.07 -14.57
C LYS A 54 16.95 6.12 -14.02
N ALA A 55 17.99 6.65 -13.38
CA ALA A 55 19.05 5.84 -12.79
C ALA A 55 18.52 4.99 -11.62
N GLU A 56 17.73 5.59 -10.74
CA GLU A 56 17.14 4.88 -9.59
C GLU A 56 16.09 3.85 -10.01
N ALA A 57 15.27 4.16 -11.02
CA ALA A 57 14.28 3.23 -11.54
C ALA A 57 14.92 1.94 -12.10
N LYS A 58 16.08 2.07 -12.75
CA LYS A 58 16.85 0.93 -13.27
C LYS A 58 17.39 0.04 -12.15
N LYS A 59 17.82 0.63 -11.03
CA LYS A 59 18.31 -0.13 -9.86
C LYS A 59 17.18 -0.88 -9.16
N ASN A 60 15.99 -0.28 -9.08
CA ASN A 60 14.86 -0.79 -8.31
C ASN A 60 13.83 -1.57 -9.15
N ASN A 61 14.12 -1.89 -10.42
CA ASN A 61 13.22 -2.58 -11.36
C ASN A 61 11.80 -1.96 -11.40
N THR A 62 11.72 -0.64 -11.42
CA THR A 62 10.45 0.11 -11.46
C THR A 62 10.44 1.11 -12.63
N LYS A 63 9.32 1.78 -12.84
CA LYS A 63 9.21 2.88 -13.80
C LYS A 63 9.56 4.19 -13.11
N TYR A 64 10.41 5.02 -13.74
CA TYR A 64 10.79 6.33 -13.19
C TYR A 64 9.56 7.21 -12.92
N GLN A 65 8.51 7.12 -13.75
CA GLN A 65 7.25 7.83 -13.52
C GLN A 65 6.57 7.43 -12.22
N THR A 66 6.68 6.15 -11.80
CA THR A 66 6.12 5.68 -10.53
C THR A 66 6.84 6.34 -9.36
N MET A 67 8.17 6.42 -9.41
CA MET A 67 8.97 7.07 -8.37
C MET A 67 8.66 8.57 -8.27
N MET A 68 8.58 9.25 -9.41
CA MET A 68 8.22 10.67 -9.44
C MET A 68 6.81 10.91 -8.87
N ASN A 69 5.84 10.08 -9.24
CA ASN A 69 4.47 10.18 -8.74
C ASN A 69 4.39 9.93 -7.22
N GLU A 70 5.22 9.03 -6.69
CA GLU A 70 5.27 8.76 -5.26
C GLU A 70 5.81 9.97 -4.48
N VAL A 71 6.87 10.61 -4.98
CA VAL A 71 7.41 11.85 -4.39
C VAL A 71 6.35 12.96 -4.38
N LEU A 72 5.67 13.19 -5.50
CA LEU A 72 4.58 14.17 -5.58
C LEU A 72 3.43 13.84 -4.63
N SER A 73 3.07 12.55 -4.50
CA SER A 73 2.02 12.10 -3.58
C SER A 73 2.40 12.34 -2.12
N GLN A 74 3.64 12.03 -1.73
CA GLN A 74 4.12 12.24 -0.37
C GLN A 74 4.21 13.73 -0.03
N TYR A 75 4.72 14.55 -0.96
CA TYR A 75 4.75 16.00 -0.82
C TYR A 75 3.32 16.55 -0.60
N ALA A 76 2.38 16.18 -1.45
CA ALA A 76 0.99 16.62 -1.32
C ALA A 76 0.37 16.17 0.02
N LYS A 77 0.55 14.90 0.42
CA LYS A 77 0.06 14.39 1.71
C LYS A 77 0.65 15.14 2.90
N HIS A 78 1.92 15.51 2.83
CA HIS A 78 2.60 16.22 3.91
C HIS A 78 2.03 17.62 4.11
N TYR A 79 1.75 18.34 3.02
CA TYR A 79 1.30 19.74 3.09
C TYR A 79 -0.22 19.94 3.06
N ALA A 80 -1.01 18.92 2.69
CA ALA A 80 -2.47 19.00 2.63
C ALA A 80 -3.17 18.85 3.99
N VAL A 81 -2.44 18.52 5.07
CA VAL A 81 -3.00 18.35 6.44
C VAL A 81 -2.87 19.64 7.27
N ASN A 82 -2.63 20.79 6.63
CA ASN A 82 -2.73 22.12 7.24
C ASN A 82 -4.11 22.75 7.01
#